data_AF-A0A1F2ZN15-F1
#
_entry.id   AF-A0A1F2ZN15-F1
#
_cell.length_a   1.000
_cell.length_b   1.000
_cell.length_c   1.000
_cell.angle_alpha   90.00
_cell.angle_beta   90.00
_cell.angle_gamma   90.00
#
_symmetry.space_group_name_H-M   'P 1'
#
loop_
_entity.id
_entity.type
_entity.pdbx_description
1 polymer ?
#
loop_
_entity_poly.entity_id
_entity_poly.type
_entity_poly.pdbx_seq_one_letter_code
_entity_poly.pdbx_strand_id
1 'polypeptide(L)' 'MTLEQKIKKFSQRKTLLSKSEINQRKKELENFRAISVFEGFTTSKLDKKIFDLLIYQKISPSDYLSLCLELSHEKH' A
#
# COMPACT_ATOMS: atom_id res chain seq x y z
N MET A 1 18.36 0.35 6.38
CA MET A 1 17.16 1.23 6.45
C MET A 1 15.98 0.32 6.72
N THR A 2 15.23 0.54 7.79
CA THR A 2 14.09 -0.34 8.17
C THR A 2 12.92 -0.17 7.20
N LEU A 3 12.02 -1.15 7.15
CA LEU A 3 10.82 -1.08 6.30
C LEU A 3 9.98 0.16 6.60
N GLU A 4 9.82 0.51 7.88
CA GLU A 4 9.10 1.72 8.28
C GLU A 4 9.77 3.01 7.79
N GLN A 5 11.11 3.07 7.80
CA GLN A 5 11.86 4.21 7.27
C GLN A 5 11.67 4.35 5.76
N LYS A 6 11.63 3.24 5.01
CA LYS A 6 11.32 3.24 3.57
C LYS A 6 9.91 3.74 3.31
N ILE A 7 8.90 3.20 4.01
CA ILE A 7 7.50 3.64 3.89
C ILE A 7 7.37 5.14 4.19
N LYS A 8 8.03 5.62 5.25
CA LYS A 8 8.03 7.04 5.61
C LYS A 8 8.62 7.91 4.48
N LYS A 9 9.74 7.49 3.87
CA LYS A 9 10.35 8.20 2.74
C LYS A 9 9.40 8.27 1.53
N PHE A 10 8.74 7.18 1.18
CA PHE A 10 7.76 7.18 0.08
C PHE A 10 6.55 8.07 0.38
N SER A 11 6.09 8.09 1.64
CA SER A 11 4.92 8.88 2.04
C SER A 11 5.09 10.39 1.84
N GLN A 12 6.33 10.88 1.82
CA GLN A 12 6.66 12.29 1.61
C GLN A 12 6.64 12.71 0.13
N ARG A 13 6.59 11.75 -0.80
CA ARG A 13 6.50 12.06 -2.24
C ARG A 13 5.17 12.75 -2.55
N LYS A 14 5.21 13.73 -3.44
CA LYS A 14 4.00 14.37 -3.98
C LYS A 14 3.30 13.36 -4.90
N THR A 15 1.97 13.35 -4.82
CA THR A 15 1.14 12.65 -5.80
C THR A 15 0.90 13.58 -6.98
N LEU A 16 0.83 13.01 -8.19
CA LEU A 16 0.45 13.73 -9.41
C LEU A 16 -1.02 13.47 -9.78
N LEU A 17 -1.71 12.62 -9.02
CA LEU A 17 -3.09 12.24 -9.29
C LEU A 17 -4.06 13.33 -8.85
N SER A 18 -5.12 13.48 -9.63
CA SER A 18 -6.28 14.25 -9.25
C SER A 18 -7.04 13.59 -8.09
N LYS A 19 -7.88 14.38 -7.41
CA LYS A 19 -8.77 13.88 -6.36
C LYS A 19 -9.71 12.78 -6.87
N SER A 20 -10.16 12.88 -8.12
CA SER A 20 -11.05 11.88 -8.74
C SER A 20 -10.35 10.53 -8.92
N GLU A 21 -9.13 10.54 -9.48
CA GLU A 21 -8.32 9.33 -9.67
C GLU A 21 -7.98 8.66 -8.32
N ILE A 22 -7.64 9.46 -7.31
CA ILE A 22 -7.40 8.96 -5.96
C ILE A 22 -8.66 8.28 -5.40
N ASN A 23 -9.84 8.89 -5.57
CA ASN A 23 -11.09 8.33 -5.11
C ASN A 23 -11.46 7.02 -5.82
N GLN A 24 -11.20 6.94 -7.14
CA GLN A 24 -11.40 5.71 -7.89
C GLN A 24 -10.51 4.58 -7.36
N ARG A 25 -9.20 4.85 -7.22
CA ARG A 25 -8.25 3.86 -6.70
C ARG A 25 -8.57 3.44 -5.26
N LYS A 26 -9.06 4.34 -4.43
CA LYS A 26 -9.54 4.01 -3.07
C LYS A 26 -10.67 2.99 -3.11
N LYS A 27 -11.67 3.18 -3.97
CA LYS A 27 -12.78 2.22 -4.12
C LYS A 27 -12.31 0.86 -4.61
N GLU A 28 -11.41 0.83 -5.61
CA GLU A 28 -10.84 -0.42 -6.12
C GLU A 28 -10.10 -1.18 -5.00
N LEU A 29 -9.33 -0.47 -4.17
CA LEU A 29 -8.63 -1.09 -3.05
C LEU A 29 -9.57 -1.52 -1.92
N GLU A 30 -10.61 -0.74 -1.61
CA GLU A 30 -11.61 -1.12 -0.62
C GLU A 30 -12.33 -2.42 -1.02
N ASN A 31 -12.66 -2.57 -2.30
CA ASN A 31 -13.21 -3.81 -2.84
C ASN A 31 -12.24 -4.97 -2.69
N PHE A 32 -10.97 -4.78 -3.08
CA PHE A 32 -9.92 -5.79 -2.90
C PHE A 32 -9.79 -6.21 -1.43
N ARG A 33 -9.76 -5.24 -0.50
CA ARG A 33 -9.68 -5.50 0.93
C ARG A 33 -10.90 -6.25 1.46
N ALA A 34 -12.10 -5.94 0.97
CA ALA A 34 -13.32 -6.65 1.34
C ALA A 34 -13.25 -8.12 0.91
N ILE A 35 -12.76 -8.39 -0.31
CA ILE A 35 -12.53 -9.76 -0.81
C ILE A 35 -11.49 -10.48 0.07
N SER A 36 -10.35 -9.86 0.36
CA SER A 36 -9.32 -10.49 1.19
C SER A 36 -9.84 -10.84 2.59
N VAL A 37 -10.62 -9.95 3.21
CA VAL A 37 -11.24 -10.21 4.52
C VAL A 37 -12.26 -11.35 4.43
N PHE A 38 -13.06 -11.39 3.37
CA PHE A 38 -14.00 -12.48 3.12
C PHE A 38 -13.28 -13.83 2.99
N GLU A 39 -12.11 -13.86 2.37
CA GLU A 39 -11.23 -15.04 2.26
C GLU A 39 -10.47 -15.38 3.55
N GLY A 40 -10.67 -14.60 4.63
CA GLY A 40 -10.05 -14.84 5.93
C GLY A 40 -8.67 -14.19 6.12
N PHE A 41 -8.20 -13.37 5.16
CA PHE A 41 -6.95 -12.65 5.30
C PHE A 41 -7.11 -11.37 6.14
N THR A 42 -6.16 -11.15 7.04
CA THR A 42 -6.09 -9.93 7.86
C THR A 42 -4.96 -9.01 7.41
N THR A 43 -5.30 -7.77 7.05
CA THR A 43 -4.30 -6.72 6.72
C THR A 43 -3.74 -6.08 7.99
N SER A 44 -2.41 -6.05 8.12
CA SER A 44 -1.72 -5.31 9.20
C SER A 44 -1.77 -3.80 9.00
N LYS A 45 -1.31 -3.03 9.99
CA LYS A 45 -1.16 -1.56 9.85
C LYS A 45 -0.14 -1.17 8.78
N LEU A 46 0.90 -1.99 8.55
CA LEU A 46 1.90 -1.73 7.51
C LEU A 46 1.35 -2.01 6.12
N ASP A 47 0.54 -3.05 5.96
CA ASP A 47 -0.16 -3.36 4.69
C ASP A 47 -0.99 -2.15 4.23
N LYS A 48 -1.77 -1.54 5.16
CA LYS A 48 -2.56 -0.34 4.87
C LYS A 48 -1.69 0.83 4.38
N LYS A 49 -0.56 1.07 5.04
CA LYS A 49 0.36 2.15 4.63
C LYS A 49 0.95 1.88 3.24
N ILE A 50 1.31 0.64 2.92
CA ILE A 50 1.83 0.26 1.61
C ILE A 50 0.76 0.46 0.54
N PHE A 51 -0.49 0.08 0.81
CA PHE A 51 -1.58 0.31 -0.12
C PHE A 51 -1.89 1.80 -0.33
N ASP A 52 -1.81 2.63 0.71
CA ASP A 52 -1.96 4.08 0.56
C ASP A 52 -0.89 4.63 -0.40
N LEU A 53 0.36 4.17 -0.30
CA LEU A 53 1.41 4.58 -1.23
C LEU A 53 1.05 4.22 -2.69
N LEU A 54 0.40 3.08 -2.92
CA LEU A 54 -0.04 2.66 -4.25
C LEU A 54 -1.22 3.51 -4.75
N ILE A 55 -2.22 3.77 -3.90
CA ILE A 55 -3.36 4.66 -4.20
C ILE A 55 -2.85 6.02 -4.66
N TYR A 56 -1.93 6.62 -3.91
CA TYR A 56 -1.40 7.95 -4.19
C TYR A 56 -0.29 7.95 -5.27
N GLN A 57 0.00 6.80 -5.91
CA GLN A 57 1.07 6.63 -6.90
C GLN A 57 2.45 7.11 -6.41
N LYS A 58 2.72 6.94 -5.12
CA LYS A 58 4.01 7.29 -4.50
C LYS A 58 5.07 6.21 -4.72
N ILE A 59 4.63 5.01 -5.06
CA ILE A 59 5.44 3.83 -5.36
C ILE A 59 5.00 3.24 -6.69
N SER A 60 5.93 2.62 -7.41
CA SER A 60 5.64 1.82 -8.59
C SER A 60 5.10 0.43 -8.20
N PRO A 61 4.52 -0.35 -9.14
CA PRO A 61 4.17 -1.75 -8.89
C PRO A 61 5.36 -2.60 -8.45
N SER A 62 6.56 -2.34 -8.97
CA SER A 62 7.80 -3.02 -8.56
C SER A 62 8.21 -2.70 -7.12
N ASP A 63 8.10 -1.42 -6.73
CA ASP A 63 8.34 -0.99 -5.35
C ASP A 63 7.32 -1.63 -4.40
N TYR A 64 6.06 -1.76 -4.81
CA TYR A 64 5.01 -2.41 -4.02
C TYR A 64 5.36 -3.88 -3.73
N LEU A 65 5.72 -4.65 -4.76
CA LEU A 65 6.10 -6.06 -4.58
C LEU A 65 7.31 -6.19 -3.65
N SER A 66 8.31 -5.33 -3.82
CA SER A 66 9.49 -5.29 -2.94
C SER A 66 9.10 -5.03 -1.48
N LEU A 67 8.22 -4.05 -1.22
CA LEU A 67 7.75 -3.73 0.13
C LEU A 67 6.92 -4.85 0.75
N CYS A 68 6.08 -5.54 -0.03
CA CYS A 68 5.30 -6.68 0.45
C CYS A 68 6.18 -7.89 0.80
N LEU A 69 7.22 -8.16 0.00
CA LEU A 69 8.19 -9.21 0.29
C LEU A 69 8.95 -8.91 1.57
N GLU A 70 9.49 -7.70 1.71
CA GLU A 70 10.16 -7.26 2.95
C GLU A 70 9.24 -7.37 4.18
N LEU A 71 7.97 -6.96 4.05
CA LEU A 71 6.99 -7.09 5.13
C LEU A 71 6.70 -8.54 5.52
N SER A 72 6.73 -9.46 4.56
CA SER A 72 6.54 -10.89 4.82
C SER A 72 7.74 -11.49 5.57
N HIS A 73 8.96 -11.02 5.27
CA HIS A 73 10.17 -11.45 5.96
C HIS A 73 10.27 -10.92 7.40
N GLU A 74 9.71 -9.74 7.71
CA GLU A 74 9.70 -9.21 9.09
C GLU A 74 8.68 -9.92 10.01
N LYS A 75 7.76 -10.72 9.47
CA LYS A 75 6.75 -11.49 10.24
C LYS A 75 7.23 -12.89 10.64
N HIS A 76 8.40 -13.32 10.17
CA HIS A 76 9.05 -14.60 10.45
C HIS A 76 10.34 -14.39 11.25
#